data_AF-A0A2S8ZQN4-F1
#
_entry.id   AF-A0A2S8ZQN4-F1
#
_cell.length_a   1.000
_cell.length_b   1.000
_cell.length_c   1.000
_cell.angle_alpha   90.00
_cell.angle_beta   90.00
_cell.angle_gamma   90.00
#
_symmetry.space_group_name_H-M   'P 1'
#
loop_
_entity.id
_entity.type
_entity.pdbx_description
1 polymer ?
#
loop_
_entity_poly.entity_id
_entity_poly.type
_entity_poly.pdbx_seq_one_letter_code
_entity_poly.pdbx_strand_id
1 'polypeptide(L)'
;MYKTEFSKYNGLMEKIMDEQTTLEVHLSTEFSQNVPKKFLKYTPDEWARYAFENELEYSINYYKDEKPYCQVTIDSMSIILNFYDNNILKHNLMIVFSKGDIVKGDFKGYSNNKIFLKQISWYGDLGKTLLFYSNKKKDNVFLKEFVKENEKTVLIEQFGTADLSKHWFDTPKDYLDYEVLLDYQNLFNQLPSVPA
;
A
#
# COMPACT_ATOMS: atom_id res chain seq x y z
N MET A 1 13.21 11.22 11.14
CA MET A 1 11.92 11.91 11.06
C MET A 1 11.64 12.14 9.59
N TYR A 2 10.46 11.75 9.12
CA TYR A 2 10.10 11.93 7.72
C TYR A 2 9.45 13.30 7.51
N LYS A 3 9.64 13.88 6.33
CA LYS A 3 8.80 14.99 5.85
C LYS A 3 7.64 14.36 5.07
N THR A 4 6.43 14.88 5.26
CA THR A 4 5.22 14.40 4.58
C THR A 4 4.61 15.48 3.69
N GLU A 5 4.07 15.07 2.55
CA GLU A 5 3.24 15.90 1.67
C GLU A 5 2.04 15.09 1.19
N PHE A 6 0.85 15.69 1.09
CA PHE A 6 -0.36 15.07 0.56
C PHE A 6 -0.34 15.03 -0.97
N SER A 7 0.68 14.36 -1.52
CA SER A 7 0.94 14.25 -2.94
C SER A 7 0.86 12.79 -3.43
N LYS A 8 0.70 12.63 -4.74
CA LYS A 8 0.64 11.32 -5.40
C LYS A 8 1.54 11.28 -6.63
N TYR A 9 2.27 10.19 -6.80
CA TYR A 9 3.04 9.86 -7.99
C TYR A 9 2.11 9.52 -9.15
N ASN A 10 2.35 10.18 -10.26
CA ASN A 10 1.71 9.92 -11.53
C ASN A 10 2.67 9.12 -12.41
N GLY A 11 2.40 7.82 -12.56
CA GLY A 11 3.24 6.92 -13.36
C GLY A 11 3.24 7.23 -14.86
N LEU A 12 2.21 7.92 -15.39
CA LEU A 12 2.18 8.32 -16.80
C LEU A 12 3.09 9.52 -17.07
N MET A 13 3.15 10.45 -16.11
CA MET A 13 4.00 11.63 -16.19
C MET A 13 5.38 11.42 -15.57
N GLU A 14 5.61 10.26 -14.95
CA GLU A 14 6.80 9.90 -14.17
C GLU A 14 7.21 10.99 -13.16
N LYS A 15 6.24 11.62 -12.48
CA LYS A 15 6.48 12.69 -11.49
C LYS A 15 5.56 12.59 -10.28
N ILE A 16 6.00 13.14 -9.15
CA ILE A 16 5.12 13.42 -8.01
C ILE A 16 4.36 14.72 -8.32
N MET A 17 3.03 14.65 -8.23
CA MET A 17 2.17 15.83 -8.39
C MET A 17 2.23 16.69 -7.13
N ASP A 18 1.99 18.00 -7.25
CA ASP A 18 1.79 18.83 -6.06
C ASP A 18 0.50 18.42 -5.30
N GLU A 19 0.37 18.91 -4.07
CA GLU A 19 -0.72 18.51 -3.18
C GLU A 19 -2.10 18.97 -3.70
N GLN A 20 -2.16 20.13 -4.36
CA GLN A 20 -3.41 20.67 -4.89
C GLN A 20 -3.91 19.85 -6.08
N THR A 21 -3.03 19.53 -7.02
CA THR A 21 -3.34 18.64 -8.15
C THR A 21 -3.73 17.25 -7.65
N THR A 22 -3.06 16.76 -6.61
CA THR A 22 -3.39 15.47 -5.99
C THR A 22 -4.79 15.48 -5.38
N LEU A 23 -5.16 16.54 -4.67
CA LEU A 23 -6.51 16.72 -4.14
C LEU A 23 -7.57 16.75 -5.25
N GLU A 24 -7.34 17.50 -6.32
CA GLU A 24 -8.26 17.58 -7.46
C GLU A 24 -8.50 16.21 -8.10
N VAL A 25 -7.44 15.40 -8.22
CA VAL A 25 -7.53 14.01 -8.69
C VAL A 25 -8.37 13.16 -7.74
N HIS A 26 -8.10 13.20 -6.44
CA HIS A 26 -8.87 12.42 -5.46
C HIS A 26 -10.36 12.79 -5.47
N LEU A 27 -10.70 14.08 -5.45
CA LEU A 27 -12.09 14.55 -5.52
C LEU A 27 -12.77 14.12 -6.83
N SER A 28 -12.05 14.17 -7.95
CA SER A 28 -12.56 13.74 -9.25
C SER A 28 -12.77 12.22 -9.32
N THR A 29 -11.89 11.43 -8.68
CA THR A 29 -12.06 9.97 -8.59
C THR A 29 -13.28 9.62 -7.75
N GLU A 30 -13.47 10.30 -6.61
CA GLU A 30 -14.57 10.03 -5.68
C GLU A 30 -15.93 10.47 -6.23
N PHE A 31 -16.02 11.70 -6.75
CA PHE A 31 -17.30 12.32 -7.14
C PHE A 31 -17.50 12.45 -8.64
N SER A 32 -16.57 11.93 -9.46
CA SER A 32 -16.54 12.17 -10.90
C SER A 32 -16.62 13.67 -11.21
N GLN A 33 -17.51 14.10 -12.11
CA GLN A 33 -17.69 15.52 -12.44
C GLN A 33 -18.55 16.30 -11.44
N ASN A 34 -19.11 15.64 -10.41
CA ASN A 34 -20.10 16.22 -9.50
C ASN A 34 -19.55 16.48 -8.10
N VAL A 35 -18.34 17.06 -8.00
CA VAL A 35 -17.69 17.35 -6.71
C VAL A 35 -18.54 18.32 -5.88
N PRO A 36 -18.96 17.95 -4.65
CA PRO A 36 -19.69 18.83 -3.76
C PRO A 36 -18.93 20.13 -3.47
N LYS A 37 -19.63 21.28 -3.57
CA LYS A 37 -19.04 22.62 -3.38
C LYS A 37 -18.27 22.79 -2.07
N LYS A 38 -18.62 22.05 -1.02
CA LYS A 38 -17.91 22.09 0.27
C LYS A 38 -16.45 21.63 0.13
N PHE A 39 -16.18 20.63 -0.72
CA PHE A 39 -14.86 20.04 -0.89
C PHE A 39 -13.96 20.84 -1.84
N LEU A 40 -14.54 21.67 -2.72
CA LEU A 40 -13.77 22.57 -3.58
C LEU A 40 -12.97 23.63 -2.80
N LYS A 41 -13.26 23.81 -1.50
CA LYS A 41 -12.56 24.73 -0.61
C LYS A 41 -11.60 24.03 0.34
N TYR A 42 -11.56 22.70 0.33
CA TYR A 42 -10.69 21.95 1.22
C TYR A 42 -9.24 22.16 0.80
N THR A 43 -8.38 22.25 1.81
CA THR A 43 -6.95 22.02 1.66
C THR A 43 -6.67 20.51 1.60
N PRO A 44 -5.49 20.10 1.10
CA PRO A 44 -5.09 18.69 1.09
C PRO A 44 -5.14 18.03 2.48
N ASP A 45 -4.74 18.74 3.55
CA ASP A 45 -4.82 18.25 4.94
C ASP A 45 -6.28 18.04 5.40
N GLU A 46 -7.17 18.99 5.12
CA GLU A 46 -8.59 18.89 5.45
C GLU A 46 -9.25 17.72 4.72
N TRP A 47 -8.88 17.48 3.46
CA TRP A 47 -9.32 16.30 2.73
C TRP A 47 -8.79 15.01 3.35
N ALA A 48 -7.50 14.93 3.68
CA ALA A 48 -6.92 13.72 4.27
C ALA A 48 -7.58 13.34 5.60
N ARG A 49 -7.85 14.33 6.48
CA ARG A 49 -8.61 14.13 7.73
C ARG A 49 -10.02 13.61 7.45
N TYR A 50 -10.75 14.30 6.57
CA TYR A 50 -12.11 13.91 6.21
C TYR A 50 -12.15 12.50 5.58
N ALA A 51 -11.23 12.22 4.65
CA ALA A 51 -11.14 10.96 3.95
C ALA A 51 -10.83 9.80 4.91
N PHE A 52 -9.93 10.01 5.86
CA PHE A 52 -9.64 9.03 6.90
C PHE A 52 -10.87 8.67 7.74
N GLU A 53 -11.61 9.68 8.22
CA GLU A 53 -12.83 9.48 9.03
C GLU A 53 -13.98 8.82 8.26
N ASN A 54 -13.99 8.95 6.93
CA ASN A 54 -15.08 8.48 6.05
C ASN A 54 -14.65 7.30 5.14
N GLU A 55 -13.49 6.69 5.40
CA GLU A 55 -12.95 5.56 4.62
C GLU A 55 -12.78 5.85 3.12
N LEU A 56 -12.44 7.10 2.74
CA LEU A 56 -12.22 7.53 1.36
C LEU A 56 -10.73 7.54 0.99
N GLU A 57 -10.45 7.65 -0.32
CA GLU A 57 -9.07 7.65 -0.80
C GLU A 57 -8.33 8.96 -0.49
N TYR A 58 -7.10 8.83 0.04
CA TYR A 58 -6.11 9.90 0.05
C TYR A 58 -4.69 9.31 -0.03
N SER A 59 -3.69 10.15 -0.32
CA SER A 59 -2.29 9.73 -0.44
C SER A 59 -1.34 10.66 0.30
N ILE A 60 -0.22 10.11 0.77
CA ILE A 60 0.87 10.82 1.43
C ILE A 60 2.19 10.35 0.81
N ASN A 61 3.04 11.28 0.39
CA ASN A 61 4.44 11.01 0.13
C ASN A 61 5.28 11.30 1.38
N TYR A 62 6.07 10.31 1.77
CA TYR A 62 7.10 10.41 2.78
C TYR A 62 8.44 10.66 2.10
N TYR A 63 9.16 11.64 2.62
CA TYR A 63 10.50 12.01 2.19
C TYR A 63 11.49 11.74 3.32
N LYS A 64 12.63 11.17 2.94
CA LYS A 64 13.77 10.92 3.84
C LYS A 64 14.99 11.59 3.24
N ASP A 65 15.67 12.42 4.03
CA ASP A 65 16.84 13.20 3.57
C ASP A 65 16.53 14.02 2.30
N GLU A 66 15.37 14.69 2.28
CA GLU A 66 14.83 15.48 1.16
C GLU A 66 14.57 14.69 -0.14
N LYS A 67 14.62 13.35 -0.11
CA LYS A 67 14.33 12.49 -1.25
C LYS A 67 13.01 11.74 -1.07
N PRO A 68 12.22 11.55 -2.14
CA PRO A 68 11.04 10.67 -2.10
C PRO A 68 11.44 9.29 -1.61
N TYR A 69 10.76 8.81 -0.58
CA TYR A 69 11.05 7.53 0.06
C TYR A 69 9.92 6.52 -0.13
N CYS A 70 8.69 6.91 0.19
CA CYS A 70 7.53 6.03 0.03
C CYS A 70 6.25 6.85 -0.19
N GLN A 71 5.42 6.42 -1.13
CA GLN A 71 4.03 6.85 -1.21
C GLN A 71 3.14 5.87 -0.45
N VAL A 72 2.35 6.38 0.48
CA VAL A 72 1.25 5.67 1.11
C VAL A 72 -0.05 6.09 0.43
N THR A 73 -0.80 5.15 -0.11
CA THR A 73 -2.17 5.36 -0.58
C THR A 73 -3.11 4.59 0.32
N ILE A 74 -4.15 5.27 0.79
CA ILE A 74 -5.12 4.74 1.73
C ILE A 74 -6.47 4.78 1.04
N ASP A 75 -7.21 3.68 1.07
CA ASP A 75 -8.59 3.59 0.57
C ASP A 75 -9.47 2.82 1.57
N SER A 76 -10.74 2.57 1.22
CA SER A 76 -11.68 1.85 2.09
C SER A 76 -11.25 0.41 2.42
N MET A 77 -10.45 -0.22 1.56
CA MET A 77 -10.10 -1.63 1.66
C MET A 77 -8.67 -1.88 2.13
N SER A 78 -7.77 -0.92 1.95
CA SER A 78 -6.34 -1.17 2.04
C SER A 78 -5.51 0.06 2.39
N ILE A 79 -4.27 -0.22 2.78
CA ILE A 79 -3.18 0.73 2.91
C ILE A 79 -2.05 0.17 2.04
N ILE A 80 -1.64 0.93 1.03
CA ILE A 80 -0.65 0.52 0.03
C ILE A 80 0.58 1.40 0.19
N LEU A 81 1.71 0.79 0.47
CA LEU A 81 3.01 1.45 0.55
C LEU A 81 3.77 1.15 -0.73
N ASN A 82 4.12 2.18 -1.49
CA ASN A 82 4.98 2.09 -2.66
C ASN A 82 6.31 2.77 -2.38
N PHE A 83 7.38 2.00 -2.24
CA PHE A 83 8.73 2.51 -2.01
C PHE A 83 9.38 2.88 -3.33
N TYR A 84 10.03 4.04 -3.36
CA TYR A 84 10.77 4.51 -4.52
C TYR A 84 12.14 3.83 -4.59
N ASP A 85 12.62 3.62 -5.83
CA ASP A 85 14.03 3.34 -6.06
C ASP A 85 14.88 4.56 -5.69
N ASN A 86 16.00 4.33 -5.02
CA ASN A 86 16.88 5.42 -4.57
C ASN A 86 17.55 6.19 -5.72
N ASN A 87 17.58 5.63 -6.93
CA ASN A 87 18.26 6.19 -8.10
C ASN A 87 17.30 6.79 -9.12
N ILE A 88 16.05 6.31 -9.16
CA ILE A 88 15.04 6.73 -10.13
C ILE A 88 13.68 6.91 -9.45
N LEU A 89 12.88 7.88 -9.91
CA LEU A 89 11.53 8.11 -9.39
C LEU A 89 10.54 7.08 -9.95
N LYS A 90 10.72 5.81 -9.57
CA LYS A 90 9.87 4.67 -9.88
C LYS A 90 9.72 3.79 -8.65
N HIS A 91 8.58 3.13 -8.50
CA HIS A 91 8.38 2.19 -7.39
C HIS A 91 9.17 0.90 -7.65
N ASN A 92 9.93 0.44 -6.65
CA ASN A 92 10.66 -0.83 -6.70
C ASN A 92 10.10 -1.89 -5.74
N LEU A 93 9.26 -1.48 -4.79
CA LEU A 93 8.65 -2.35 -3.80
C LEU A 93 7.27 -1.82 -3.46
N MET A 94 6.26 -2.69 -3.48
CA MET A 94 4.92 -2.41 -2.99
C MET A 94 4.57 -3.37 -1.87
N ILE A 95 3.99 -2.83 -0.79
CA ILE A 95 3.45 -3.58 0.33
C ILE A 95 1.99 -3.21 0.49
N VAL A 96 1.12 -4.22 0.63
CA VAL A 96 -0.31 -4.01 0.79
C VAL A 96 -0.76 -4.57 2.13
N PHE A 97 -1.33 -3.69 2.95
CA PHE A 97 -2.09 -4.07 4.12
C PHE A 97 -3.58 -4.00 3.79
N SER A 98 -4.29 -5.07 4.08
CA SER A 98 -5.72 -5.18 3.90
C SER A 98 -6.43 -4.78 5.20
N LYS A 99 -7.49 -4.00 5.09
CA LYS A 99 -8.38 -3.64 6.21
C LYS A 99 -9.48 -4.68 6.46
N GLY A 100 -9.70 -5.58 5.50
CA GLY A 100 -10.75 -6.58 5.53
C GLY A 100 -10.81 -7.44 4.27
N ASP A 101 -11.75 -8.37 4.21
CA ASP A 101 -11.95 -9.26 3.07
C ASP A 101 -13.31 -9.06 2.41
N ILE A 102 -13.37 -9.39 1.12
CA ILE A 102 -14.63 -9.49 0.39
C ILE A 102 -15.27 -10.85 0.71
N VAL A 103 -16.41 -10.83 1.40
CA VAL A 103 -17.17 -12.03 1.78
C VAL A 103 -18.54 -11.96 1.14
N LYS A 104 -18.77 -12.83 0.15
CA LYS A 104 -20.02 -12.89 -0.65
C LYS A 104 -20.35 -11.58 -1.39
N GLY A 105 -19.33 -10.85 -1.82
CA GLY A 105 -19.48 -9.59 -2.56
C GLY A 105 -19.41 -8.33 -1.69
N ASP A 106 -19.54 -8.47 -0.37
CA ASP A 106 -19.47 -7.34 0.56
C ASP A 106 -18.09 -7.25 1.22
N PHE A 107 -17.57 -6.03 1.35
CA PHE A 107 -16.38 -5.79 2.16
C PHE A 107 -16.70 -5.95 3.65
N LYS A 108 -15.88 -6.74 4.34
CA LYS A 108 -15.95 -6.94 5.79
C LYS A 108 -14.60 -6.61 6.40
N GLY A 109 -14.55 -5.48 7.09
CA GLY A 109 -13.41 -5.09 7.91
C GLY A 109 -13.02 -6.18 8.90
N TYR A 110 -11.72 -6.35 9.13
CA TYR A 110 -11.23 -7.24 10.16
C TYR A 110 -11.65 -6.73 11.54
N SER A 111 -11.94 -7.65 12.46
CA SER A 111 -12.27 -7.32 13.84
C SER A 111 -11.04 -6.78 14.61
N ASN A 112 -11.29 -6.11 15.74
CA ASN A 112 -10.29 -5.69 16.73
C ASN A 112 -9.30 -4.60 16.27
N ASN A 113 -9.71 -3.72 15.36
CA ASN A 113 -8.86 -2.62 14.86
C ASN A 113 -7.50 -3.12 14.37
N LYS A 114 -7.53 -4.18 13.54
CA LYS A 114 -6.35 -4.75 12.93
C LYS A 114 -6.38 -4.61 11.42
N ILE A 115 -5.19 -4.50 10.84
CA ILE A 115 -4.92 -4.66 9.41
C ILE A 115 -4.02 -5.88 9.20
N PHE A 116 -4.08 -6.47 8.00
CA PHE A 116 -3.32 -7.68 7.68
C PHE A 116 -2.38 -7.44 6.51
N LEU A 117 -1.10 -7.81 6.66
CA LEU A 117 -0.12 -7.79 5.58
C LEU A 117 -0.48 -8.85 4.52
N LYS A 118 -1.03 -8.42 3.40
CA LYS A 118 -1.62 -9.29 2.37
C LYS A 118 -0.69 -9.57 1.20
N GLN A 119 0.16 -8.61 0.85
CA GLN A 119 0.99 -8.72 -0.34
C GLN A 119 2.28 -7.93 -0.22
N ILE A 120 3.34 -8.48 -0.82
CA ILE A 120 4.59 -7.80 -1.07
C ILE A 120 5.03 -8.08 -2.50
N SER A 121 5.28 -7.03 -3.26
CA SER A 121 5.68 -7.10 -4.67
C SER A 121 6.96 -6.32 -4.90
N TRP A 122 7.95 -6.96 -5.51
CA TRP A 122 9.17 -6.31 -5.97
C TRP A 122 9.07 -6.04 -7.47
N TYR A 123 9.42 -4.82 -7.85
CA TYR A 123 9.49 -4.35 -9.22
C TYR A 123 10.96 -4.11 -9.58
N GLY A 124 11.37 -4.69 -10.69
CA GLY A 124 12.71 -4.60 -11.25
C GLY A 124 12.68 -5.26 -12.62
N ASP A 125 13.83 -5.74 -13.10
CA ASP A 125 13.92 -6.42 -14.40
C ASP A 125 12.97 -7.63 -14.51
N LEU A 126 12.79 -8.35 -13.40
CA LEU A 126 11.85 -9.45 -13.26
C LEU A 126 11.04 -9.29 -11.98
N GLY A 127 9.72 -9.40 -12.09
CA GLY A 127 8.82 -9.20 -10.98
C GLY A 127 8.78 -10.40 -10.02
N LYS A 128 8.61 -10.11 -8.73
CA LYS A 128 8.37 -11.09 -7.68
C LYS A 128 7.20 -10.63 -6.82
N THR A 129 6.33 -11.54 -6.40
CA THR A 129 5.20 -11.23 -5.53
C THR A 129 4.95 -12.36 -4.54
N LEU A 130 4.87 -12.02 -3.26
CA LEU A 130 4.39 -12.87 -2.18
C LEU A 130 2.98 -12.43 -1.80
N LEU A 131 2.06 -13.39 -1.71
CA LEU A 131 0.69 -13.20 -1.25
C LEU A 131 0.47 -14.02 0.03
N PHE A 132 -0.15 -13.39 1.01
CA PHE A 132 -0.50 -13.99 2.29
C PHE A 132 -2.02 -14.06 2.42
N TYR A 133 -2.51 -15.22 2.84
CA TYR A 133 -3.94 -15.47 3.07
C TYR A 133 -4.11 -16.08 4.45
N SER A 134 -4.55 -15.29 5.42
CA SER A 134 -4.96 -15.82 6.72
C SER A 134 -6.46 -16.04 6.72
N ASN A 135 -6.89 -17.28 6.94
CA ASN A 135 -8.29 -17.61 7.22
C ASN A 135 -8.38 -18.49 8.47
N LYS A 136 -9.56 -18.55 9.09
CA LYS A 136 -9.80 -19.29 10.35
C LYS A 136 -9.34 -20.76 10.36
N LYS A 137 -9.06 -21.36 9.19
CA LYS A 137 -8.70 -22.79 9.06
C LYS A 137 -7.25 -23.02 8.63
N LYS A 138 -6.64 -22.09 7.90
CA LYS A 138 -5.29 -22.27 7.36
C LYS A 138 -4.70 -20.94 6.89
N ASP A 139 -3.45 -20.74 7.27
CA ASP A 139 -2.60 -19.69 6.76
C ASP A 139 -1.86 -20.19 5.51
N ASN A 140 -2.11 -19.54 4.37
CA ASN A 140 -1.50 -19.90 3.09
C ASN A 140 -0.60 -18.78 2.60
N VAL A 141 0.49 -19.18 1.96
CA VAL A 141 1.45 -18.29 1.31
C VAL A 141 1.59 -18.72 -0.14
N PHE A 142 1.59 -17.74 -1.04
CA PHE A 142 1.79 -17.97 -2.45
C PHE A 142 2.92 -17.07 -2.95
N LEU A 143 3.92 -17.68 -3.60
CA LEU A 143 4.99 -16.98 -4.29
C LEU A 143 4.77 -17.07 -5.79
N LYS A 144 4.90 -15.92 -6.45
CA LYS A 144 4.94 -15.77 -7.90
C LYS A 144 6.21 -15.03 -8.29
N GLU A 145 7.07 -15.62 -9.09
CA GLU A 145 8.36 -15.03 -9.47
C GLU A 145 8.69 -15.30 -10.92
N PHE A 146 9.12 -14.27 -11.64
CA PHE A 146 9.71 -14.44 -12.97
C PHE A 146 11.22 -14.62 -12.82
N VAL A 147 11.79 -15.65 -13.45
CA VAL A 147 13.24 -15.90 -13.46
C VAL A 147 13.74 -16.08 -14.89
N LYS A 148 15.05 -15.88 -15.10
CA LYS A 148 15.71 -16.21 -16.37
C LYS A 148 16.30 -17.62 -16.29
N GLU A 149 15.80 -18.51 -17.12
CA GLU A 149 16.36 -19.85 -17.33
C GLU A 149 16.73 -20.02 -18.79
N ASN A 150 18.02 -20.29 -19.09
CA ASN A 150 18.51 -20.46 -20.46
C ASN A 150 18.06 -19.33 -21.41
N GLU A 151 18.24 -18.08 -20.97
CA GLU A 151 17.85 -16.85 -21.69
C GLU A 151 16.34 -16.65 -21.91
N LYS A 152 15.49 -17.53 -21.38
CA LYS A 152 14.04 -17.40 -21.43
C LYS A 152 13.50 -16.93 -20.08
N THR A 153 12.53 -16.03 -20.12
CA THR A 153 11.77 -15.66 -18.94
C THR A 153 10.73 -16.75 -18.66
N VAL A 154 10.81 -17.36 -17.49
CA VAL A 154 9.87 -18.38 -17.02
C VAL A 154 9.18 -17.90 -15.75
N LEU A 155 7.95 -18.35 -15.55
CA LEU A 155 7.18 -18.08 -14.34
C LEU A 155 7.31 -19.27 -13.38
N ILE A 156 7.71 -18.99 -12.15
CA ILE A 156 7.71 -19.92 -11.03
C ILE A 156 6.56 -19.54 -10.08
N GLU A 157 5.79 -20.56 -9.70
CA GLU A 157 4.70 -20.45 -8.74
C GLU A 157 4.91 -21.48 -7.63
N GLN A 158 4.87 -21.03 -6.37
CA GLN A 158 5.01 -21.91 -5.21
C GLN A 158 3.88 -21.65 -4.22
N PHE A 159 3.33 -22.72 -3.67
CA PHE A 159 2.26 -22.68 -2.69
C PHE A 159 2.71 -23.35 -1.40
N GLY A 160 2.47 -22.69 -0.27
CA GLY A 160 2.86 -23.19 1.03
C GLY A 160 1.94 -22.70 2.14
N THR A 161 2.31 -23.06 3.36
CA THR A 161 1.63 -22.65 4.60
C THR A 161 2.66 -22.15 5.57
N ALA A 162 2.36 -21.08 6.29
CA ALA A 162 3.25 -20.50 7.29
C ALA A 162 2.43 -20.04 8.50
N ASP A 163 3.07 -19.78 9.63
CA ASP A 163 2.44 -19.06 10.74
C ASP A 163 2.36 -17.57 10.39
N LEU A 164 1.14 -17.05 10.22
CA LEU A 164 0.89 -15.65 9.85
C LEU A 164 0.47 -14.79 11.05
N SER A 165 0.59 -15.27 12.29
CA SER A 165 0.23 -14.53 13.50
C SER A 165 0.90 -13.14 13.60
N LYS A 166 2.13 -13.01 13.09
CA LYS A 166 2.88 -11.75 13.05
C LYS A 166 2.56 -10.82 11.87
N HIS A 167 1.64 -11.20 10.99
CA HIS A 167 1.22 -10.39 9.84
C HIS A 167 0.02 -9.46 10.17
N TRP A 168 -0.40 -9.44 11.44
CA TRP A 168 -1.50 -8.60 11.93
C TRP A 168 -0.96 -7.38 12.66
N PHE A 169 -1.37 -6.20 12.22
CA PHE A 169 -0.90 -4.90 12.74
C PHE A 169 -2.09 -4.11 13.28
N ASP A 170 -1.85 -3.18 14.20
CA ASP A 170 -2.88 -2.24 14.62
C ASP A 170 -3.28 -1.33 13.47
N THR A 171 -4.58 -1.03 13.38
CA THR A 171 -5.09 -0.01 12.46
C THR A 171 -4.52 1.36 12.88
N PRO A 172 -4.07 2.20 11.91
CA PRO A 172 -3.71 3.59 12.16
C PRO A 172 -4.79 4.33 12.94
N LYS A 173 -4.39 5.12 13.94
CA LYS A 173 -5.33 5.87 14.79
C LYS A 173 -5.57 7.29 14.31
N ASP A 174 -4.71 7.77 13.42
CA ASP A 174 -4.75 9.11 12.84
C ASP A 174 -4.38 9.05 11.36
N TYR A 175 -4.83 10.05 10.60
CA TYR A 175 -4.63 10.15 9.16
C TYR A 175 -3.16 10.31 8.72
N LEU A 176 -2.22 10.46 9.65
CA LEU A 176 -0.76 10.46 9.42
C LEU A 176 -0.03 9.27 10.07
N ASP A 177 -0.74 8.37 10.77
CA ASP A 177 -0.16 7.28 11.57
C ASP A 177 0.28 6.07 10.73
N TYR A 178 1.26 6.28 9.85
CA TYR A 178 1.79 5.24 8.94
C TYR A 178 3.27 4.98 9.09
N GLU A 179 4.01 5.77 9.87
CA GLU A 179 5.47 5.63 10.01
C GLU A 179 5.89 4.22 10.46
N VAL A 180 5.10 3.57 11.33
CA VAL A 180 5.37 2.20 11.80
C VAL A 180 5.35 1.16 10.67
N LEU A 181 4.57 1.41 9.61
CA LEU A 181 4.46 0.52 8.45
C LEU A 181 5.60 0.74 7.45
N LEU A 182 6.27 1.90 7.50
CA LEU A 182 7.35 2.24 6.58
C LEU A 182 8.62 1.40 6.81
N ASP A 183 8.80 0.85 8.00
CA ASP A 183 9.97 0.04 8.37
C ASP A 183 9.86 -1.41 7.88
N TYR A 184 9.76 -1.56 6.55
CA TYR A 184 9.51 -2.86 5.94
C TYR A 184 10.59 -3.90 6.22
N GLN A 185 11.85 -3.51 6.44
CA GLN A 185 12.94 -4.44 6.74
C GLN A 185 12.73 -5.10 8.10
N ASN A 186 12.31 -4.30 9.09
CA ASN A 186 11.96 -4.84 10.39
C ASN A 186 10.70 -5.72 10.33
N LEU A 187 9.74 -5.41 9.45
CA LEU A 187 8.61 -6.30 9.19
C LEU A 187 9.08 -7.67 8.68
N PHE A 188 9.95 -7.70 7.66
CA PHE A 188 10.45 -8.95 7.07
C PHE A 188 11.28 -9.80 8.01
N ASN A 189 12.16 -9.18 8.80
CA ASN A 189 12.99 -9.91 9.77
C ASN A 189 12.16 -10.63 10.84
N GLN A 190 10.89 -10.27 11.00
CA GLN A 190 9.97 -10.89 11.94
C GLN A 190 9.13 -12.01 11.30
N LEU A 191 9.12 -12.14 9.97
CA LEU A 191 8.34 -13.16 9.26
C LEU A 191 9.12 -14.48 9.18
N PRO A 192 8.48 -15.63 9.41
CA PRO A 192 9.14 -16.92 9.25
C PRO A 192 9.59 -17.13 7.80
N SER A 193 10.81 -17.62 7.61
CA SER A 193 11.29 -18.03 6.29
C SER A 193 10.38 -19.12 5.74
N VAL A 194 9.84 -18.93 4.52
CA VAL A 194 9.17 -20.01 3.80
C VAL A 194 10.24 -21.08 3.55
N PRO A 195 10.10 -22.31 4.09
CA PRO A 195 11.03 -23.38 3.78
C PRO A 195 11.02 -23.61 2.27
N ALA A 196 12.21 -23.62 1.66
CA ALA A 196 12.41 -23.99 0.27
C ALA A 196 12.00 -25.45 0.00
#